data_AF-A0A2E0ZK24-F1
#
_entry.id   AF-A0A2E0ZK24-F1
#
_cell.length_a   1.000
_cell.length_b   1.000
_cell.length_c   1.000
_cell.angle_alpha   90.00
_cell.angle_beta   90.00
_cell.angle_gamma   90.00
#
_symmetry.space_group_name_H-M   'P 1'
#
loop_
_entity.id
_entity.type
_entity.pdbx_description
1 polymer ?
#
loop_
_entity_poly.entity_id
_entity_poly.type
_entity_poly.pdbx_seq_one_letter_code
_entity_poly.pdbx_strand_id
1 'polypeptide(L)'
;MKVTRDVILDLLPIYLADEASEDTRALVEHYLESDPHLVQLALKAGESKVPNDIPITLTEENEMKAFKKAKRLMIQHNLFLLLAVLFTFLFAMGLTFIADERPIGPVVFLGVAGLFWFLFYRVNRQFDE
;
A
#
# COMPACT_ATOMS: atom_id res chain seq x y z
N MET A 1 27.77 17.43 20.19
CA MET A 1 27.89 16.55 19.01
C MET A 1 28.34 17.42 17.84
N LYS A 2 29.18 16.93 16.92
CA LYS A 2 29.56 17.68 15.72
C LYS A 2 28.52 17.37 14.64
N VAL A 3 27.82 18.40 14.15
CA VAL A 3 26.96 18.26 12.97
C VAL A 3 27.87 18.06 11.76
N THR A 4 27.59 17.05 10.94
CA THR A 4 28.38 16.75 9.75
C THR A 4 27.73 17.36 8.52
N ARG A 5 28.52 17.49 7.44
CA ARG A 5 28.04 17.97 6.14
C ARG A 5 26.86 17.15 5.63
N ASP A 6 26.89 15.84 5.83
CA ASP A 6 25.83 14.94 5.35
C ASP A 6 24.49 15.22 6.05
N VAL A 7 24.52 15.52 7.36
CA VAL A 7 23.31 15.93 8.08
C VAL A 7 22.73 17.23 7.51
N ILE A 8 23.57 18.19 7.12
CA ILE A 8 23.09 19.43 6.48
C ILE A 8 22.51 19.17 5.09
N LEU A 9 23.08 18.22 4.33
CA LEU A 9 22.54 17.82 3.03
C LEU A 9 21.16 17.17 3.16
N ASP A 10 20.96 16.35 4.20
CA ASP A 10 19.66 15.73 4.47
C ASP A 10 18.59 16.76 4.88
N LEU A 11 19.01 17.86 5.52
CA LEU A 11 18.12 18.96 5.93
C LEU A 11 17.86 19.98 4.80
N LEU A 12 18.62 19.91 3.70
CA LEU A 12 18.53 20.88 2.61
C LEU A 12 17.18 20.85 1.86
N PRO A 13 16.57 19.68 1.56
CA PRO A 13 15.26 19.64 0.91
C PRO A 13 14.15 20.29 1.75
N ILE A 14 14.13 20.05 3.06
CA ILE A 14 13.13 20.64 3.97
C ILE A 14 13.37 22.14 4.20
N TYR A 15 14.63 22.59 4.16
CA TYR A 15 14.98 24.02 4.16
C TYR A 15 14.48 24.70 2.89
N LEU A 16 14.73 24.11 1.71
CA LEU A 16 14.28 24.64 0.42
C LEU A 16 12.75 24.61 0.26
N ALA A 17 12.06 23.69 0.94
CA ALA A 17 10.60 23.58 0.96
C ALA A 17 9.93 24.54 1.98
N ASP A 18 10.70 25.33 2.73
CA ASP A 18 10.22 26.20 3.82
C ASP A 18 9.51 25.45 4.98
N GLU A 19 9.74 24.14 5.08
CA GLU A 19 9.16 23.25 6.11
C GLU A 19 10.09 23.04 7.32
N ALA A 20 11.31 23.57 7.28
CA ALA A 20 12.26 23.51 8.37
C ALA A 20 11.88 24.46 9.53
N SER A 21 12.03 24.00 10.77
CA SER A 21 11.89 24.86 11.96
C SER A 21 12.94 25.98 11.98
N GLU A 22 12.65 27.08 12.68
CA GLU A 22 13.55 28.24 12.81
C GLU A 22 14.98 27.84 13.26
N ASP A 23 15.10 26.96 14.25
CA ASP A 23 16.41 26.47 14.73
C ASP A 23 17.17 25.68 13.65
N THR A 24 16.45 24.89 12.86
CA THR A 24 17.04 24.09 11.76
C THR A 24 17.47 24.99 10.61
N ARG A 25 16.69 26.04 10.34
CA ARG A 25 16.97 27.04 9.31
C ARG A 25 18.26 27.81 9.61
N ALA A 26 18.38 28.33 10.83
CA ALA A 26 19.57 29.04 11.29
C ALA A 26 20.82 28.14 11.23
N LEU A 27 20.68 26.84 11.54
CA LEU A 27 21.77 25.87 11.43
C LEU A 27 22.23 25.66 9.98
N VAL A 28 21.29 25.50 9.04
CA VAL A 28 21.60 25.30 7.62
C VAL A 28 22.24 26.56 7.03
N GLU A 29 21.73 27.75 7.35
CA GLU A 29 22.28 29.03 6.89
C GLU A 29 23.73 29.25 7.34
N HIS A 30 24.02 28.99 8.61
CA HIS A 30 25.38 29.07 9.14
C HIS A 30 26.35 28.10 8.41
N TYR A 31 25.86 26.93 7.98
CA TYR A 31 26.68 25.99 7.20
C TYR A 31 26.83 26.40 5.73
N LEU A 32 25.82 27.04 5.14
CA LEU A 32 25.89 27.58 3.79
C LEU A 32 26.84 28.77 3.69
N GLU A 33 26.92 29.63 4.71
CA GLU A 33 27.88 30.73 4.77
C GLU A 33 29.34 30.27 4.84
N SER A 34 29.59 29.10 5.44
CA SER A 34 30.93 28.57 5.66
C SER A 34 31.44 27.66 4.52
N ASP A 35 30.56 27.12 3.68
CA ASP A 35 30.93 26.23 2.56
C ASP A 35 30.30 26.68 1.22
N PRO A 36 31.04 27.43 0.38
CA PRO A 36 30.59 27.85 -0.94
C PRO A 36 30.25 26.68 -1.90
N HIS A 37 30.80 25.50 -1.66
CA HIS A 37 30.54 24.30 -2.46
C HIS A 37 29.17 23.68 -2.11
N LEU A 38 28.73 23.87 -0.87
CA LEU A 38 27.39 23.48 -0.41
C LEU A 38 26.31 24.38 -1.02
N VAL A 39 26.59 25.68 -1.15
CA VAL A 39 25.71 26.66 -1.82
C VAL A 39 25.42 26.26 -3.26
N GLN A 40 26.44 25.85 -4.03
CA GLN A 40 26.25 25.40 -5.41
C GLN A 40 25.38 24.13 -5.50
N LEU A 41 25.50 23.24 -4.51
CA LEU A 41 24.70 22.02 -4.46
C LEU A 41 23.24 22.32 -4.08
N ALA A 42 23.02 23.27 -3.17
CA ALA A 42 21.70 23.78 -2.81
C ALA A 42 20.98 24.43 -3.99
N LEU A 43 21.69 25.23 -4.79
CA LEU A 43 21.16 25.84 -6.00
C LEU A 43 20.73 24.78 -7.03
N LYS A 44 21.59 23.77 -7.30
CA LYS A 44 21.23 22.66 -8.21
C LYS A 44 20.06 21.81 -7.69
N ALA A 45 19.97 21.61 -6.38
CA ALA A 45 18.87 20.90 -5.74
C ALA A 45 17.55 21.70 -5.81
N GLY A 46 17.60 23.02 -5.62
CA GLY A 46 16.44 23.91 -5.75
C GLY A 46 15.97 24.11 -7.19
N GLU A 47 16.88 24.07 -8.17
CA GLU A 47 16.55 24.06 -9.60
C GLU A 47 15.93 22.75 -10.05
N SER A 48 16.33 21.65 -9.42
CA SER A 48 15.67 20.34 -9.53
C SER A 48 14.39 20.34 -8.70
N LYS A 49 13.49 21.29 -8.98
CA LYS A 49 12.09 21.23 -8.54
C LYS A 49 11.51 19.92 -9.04
N VAL A 50 11.53 18.90 -8.18
CA VAL A 50 10.52 17.84 -8.20
C VAL A 50 9.20 18.57 -8.35
N PRO A 51 8.36 18.26 -9.36
CA PRO A 51 7.08 18.93 -9.54
C PRO A 51 6.26 18.83 -8.24
N ASN A 52 6.33 19.88 -7.42
CA ASN A 52 5.61 19.97 -6.15
C ASN A 52 4.13 20.36 -6.38
N ASP A 53 3.70 20.35 -7.64
CA ASP A 53 2.31 20.42 -8.06
C ASP A 53 1.84 19.03 -8.53
N ILE A 54 1.81 18.09 -7.61
CA ILE A 54 0.59 17.29 -7.56
C ILE A 54 -0.23 17.98 -6.49
N PRO A 55 -1.20 18.85 -6.84
CA PRO A 55 -2.19 19.27 -5.88
C PRO A 55 -2.97 18.01 -5.54
N ILE A 56 -2.52 17.27 -4.52
CA ILE A 56 -3.36 16.31 -3.83
C ILE A 56 -4.29 17.19 -3.02
N THR A 57 -5.26 17.80 -3.71
CA THR A 57 -6.47 18.27 -3.08
C THR A 57 -7.08 17.01 -2.48
N LEU A 58 -6.76 16.77 -1.21
CA LEU A 58 -7.38 15.75 -0.36
C LEU A 58 -8.82 16.19 -0.12
N THR A 59 -9.61 16.20 -1.19
CA THR A 59 -11.05 16.31 -1.09
C THR A 59 -11.50 15.06 -0.36
N GLU A 60 -12.28 15.20 0.70
CA GLU A 60 -12.89 14.14 1.51
C GLU A 60 -13.52 13.00 0.66
N GLU A 61 -13.95 13.34 -0.57
CA GLU A 61 -14.38 12.36 -1.58
C GLU A 61 -13.31 11.35 -2.01
N ASN A 62 -12.04 11.74 -2.09
CA ASN A 62 -10.92 10.90 -2.51
C ASN A 62 -10.53 9.91 -1.40
N GLU A 63 -10.55 10.32 -0.14
CA GLU A 63 -10.39 9.42 1.01
C GLU A 63 -11.54 8.40 1.05
N MET A 64 -12.78 8.86 0.87
CA MET A 64 -13.97 8.00 0.86
C MET A 64 -13.93 7.00 -0.31
N LYS A 65 -13.43 7.40 -1.48
CA LYS A 65 -13.29 6.52 -2.67
C LYS A 65 -12.15 5.51 -2.50
N ALA A 66 -11.00 5.92 -1.94
CA ALA A 66 -9.90 5.01 -1.63
C ALA A 66 -10.31 3.98 -0.56
N PHE A 67 -10.99 4.43 0.49
CA PHE A 67 -11.49 3.57 1.56
C PHE A 67 -12.57 2.61 1.06
N LYS A 68 -13.52 3.06 0.22
CA LYS A 68 -14.53 2.18 -0.39
C LYS A 68 -13.93 1.16 -1.35
N LYS A 69 -12.89 1.53 -2.11
CA LYS A 69 -12.15 0.59 -2.97
C LYS A 69 -11.45 -0.47 -2.13
N ALA A 70 -10.69 -0.07 -1.11
CA ALA A 70 -10.00 -1.00 -0.20
C ALA A 70 -11.00 -1.93 0.53
N LYS A 71 -12.11 -1.37 1.02
CA LYS A 71 -13.15 -2.14 1.72
C LYS A 71 -13.88 -3.12 0.80
N ARG A 72 -14.21 -2.73 -0.44
CA ARG A 72 -14.85 -3.63 -1.42
C ARG A 72 -13.94 -4.80 -1.77
N LEU A 73 -12.66 -4.52 -1.95
CA LEU A 73 -11.65 -5.53 -2.26
C LEU A 73 -11.45 -6.52 -1.09
N MET A 74 -11.36 -6.01 0.15
CA MET A 74 -11.32 -6.86 1.35
C MET A 74 -12.59 -7.71 1.50
N ILE A 75 -13.76 -7.15 1.28
CA ILE A 75 -15.03 -7.89 1.39
C ILE A 75 -15.11 -9.00 0.34
N GLN A 76 -14.70 -8.73 -0.91
CA GLN A 76 -14.68 -9.76 -1.95
C GLN A 76 -13.72 -10.90 -1.62
N HIS A 77 -12.49 -10.57 -1.20
CA HIS A 77 -11.51 -11.58 -0.78
C HIS A 77 -12.07 -12.46 0.34
N ASN A 78 -12.60 -11.84 1.40
CA ASN A 78 -13.10 -12.55 2.56
C ASN A 78 -14.38 -13.36 2.26
N LEU A 79 -15.22 -12.89 1.34
CA LEU A 79 -16.43 -13.60 0.90
C LEU A 79 -16.08 -14.87 0.12
N PHE A 80 -15.15 -14.79 -0.83
CA PHE A 80 -14.72 -15.95 -1.60
C PHE A 80 -13.99 -16.98 -0.72
N LEU A 81 -13.17 -16.52 0.23
CA LEU A 81 -12.53 -17.39 1.22
C LEU A 81 -13.56 -18.12 2.08
N LEU A 82 -14.55 -17.39 2.62
CA LEU A 82 -15.61 -17.98 3.43
C LEU A 82 -16.44 -19.00 2.64
N LEU A 83 -16.79 -18.70 1.38
CA LEU A 83 -17.50 -19.65 0.52
C LEU A 83 -16.64 -20.89 0.22
N ALA A 84 -15.36 -20.72 -0.10
CA ALA A 84 -14.46 -21.85 -0.37
C ALA A 84 -14.34 -22.77 0.85
N VAL A 85 -14.18 -22.21 2.05
CA VAL A 85 -14.11 -22.97 3.30
C VAL A 85 -15.46 -23.63 3.62
N LEU A 86 -16.58 -22.93 3.43
CA LEU A 86 -17.92 -23.48 3.68
C LEU A 86 -18.21 -24.68 2.77
N PHE A 87 -17.94 -24.57 1.47
CA PHE A 87 -18.21 -25.64 0.50
C PHE A 87 -17.27 -26.83 0.66
N THR A 88 -16.01 -26.60 1.03
CA THR A 88 -15.08 -27.70 1.39
C THR A 88 -15.51 -28.40 2.68
N PHE A 89 -16.03 -27.66 3.66
CA PHE A 89 -16.61 -28.24 4.87
C PHE A 89 -17.88 -29.05 4.58
N LEU A 90 -18.79 -28.52 3.76
CA LEU A 90 -19.99 -29.25 3.30
C LEU A 90 -19.64 -30.51 2.51
N PHE A 91 -18.58 -30.47 1.70
CA PHE A 91 -18.05 -31.65 1.03
C PHE A 91 -17.58 -32.71 2.03
N ALA A 92 -16.76 -32.32 3.02
CA ALA A 92 -16.27 -33.22 4.06
C ALA A 92 -17.42 -33.82 4.89
N MET A 93 -18.41 -33.00 5.26
CA MET A 93 -19.60 -33.47 5.98
C MET A 93 -20.48 -34.38 5.11
N GLY A 94 -20.64 -34.07 3.83
CA GLY A 94 -21.39 -34.90 2.88
C GLY A 94 -20.74 -36.27 2.66
N LEU A 95 -19.40 -36.33 2.68
CA LEU A 95 -18.64 -37.58 2.66
C LEU A 95 -18.86 -38.43 3.93
N THR A 96 -19.05 -37.81 5.10
CA THR A 96 -19.24 -38.58 6.34
C THR A 96 -20.68 -39.02 6.57
N PHE A 97 -21.68 -38.24 6.11
CA PHE A 97 -23.10 -38.49 6.40
C PHE A 97 -23.88 -39.20 5.29
N ILE A 98 -23.48 -39.07 4.01
CA ILE A 98 -24.29 -39.48 2.84
C ILE A 98 -23.57 -40.57 2.00
N ALA A 99 -22.35 -40.95 2.36
CA ALA A 99 -21.53 -41.88 1.58
C ALA A 99 -21.91 -43.36 1.80
N ASP A 100 -23.13 -43.76 1.46
CA ASP A 100 -23.53 -45.18 1.55
C ASP A 100 -23.71 -45.85 0.18
N GLU A 101 -24.27 -45.18 -0.84
CA GLU A 101 -24.59 -45.87 -2.11
C GLU A 101 -24.02 -45.22 -3.38
N ARG A 102 -24.09 -43.88 -3.51
CA ARG A 102 -23.45 -43.13 -4.61
C ARG A 102 -23.10 -41.71 -4.17
N PRO A 103 -21.81 -41.36 -4.02
CA PRO A 103 -21.39 -40.05 -3.53
C PRO A 103 -21.48 -38.94 -4.60
N ILE A 104 -22.57 -38.88 -5.37
CA ILE A 104 -22.75 -37.89 -6.44
C ILE A 104 -22.90 -36.48 -5.83
N GLY A 105 -23.61 -36.34 -4.71
CA GLY A 105 -23.78 -35.06 -4.01
C GLY A 105 -22.46 -34.41 -3.58
N PRO A 106 -21.61 -35.11 -2.78
CA PRO A 106 -20.29 -34.62 -2.40
C PRO A 106 -19.42 -34.20 -3.60
N VAL A 107 -19.41 -34.99 -4.67
CA VAL A 107 -18.59 -34.67 -5.86
C VAL A 107 -18.99 -33.34 -6.51
N VAL A 108 -20.28 -32.99 -6.53
CA VAL A 108 -20.73 -31.67 -7.02
C VAL A 108 -20.21 -30.54 -6.13
N PHE A 109 -20.23 -30.72 -4.80
CA PHE A 109 -19.68 -29.72 -3.87
C PHE A 109 -18.17 -29.53 -4.02
N LEU A 110 -17.42 -30.58 -4.35
CA LEU A 110 -15.99 -30.47 -4.67
C LEU A 110 -15.75 -29.65 -5.94
N GLY A 111 -16.55 -29.86 -6.99
CA GLY A 111 -16.47 -29.07 -8.22
C GLY A 111 -16.76 -27.59 -7.98
N VAL A 112 -17.79 -27.28 -7.18
CA VAL A 112 -18.14 -25.91 -6.79
C VAL A 112 -17.05 -25.28 -5.91
N ALA A 113 -16.49 -26.04 -4.96
CA ALA A 113 -15.38 -25.58 -4.13
C ALA A 113 -14.14 -25.25 -4.97
N GLY A 114 -13.79 -26.11 -5.94
CA GLY A 114 -12.70 -25.86 -6.88
C GLY A 114 -12.90 -24.58 -7.70
N LEU A 115 -14.12 -24.32 -8.15
CA LEU A 115 -14.47 -23.08 -8.85
C LEU A 115 -14.26 -21.85 -7.95
N PHE A 116 -14.68 -21.91 -6.69
CA PHE A 116 -14.48 -20.81 -5.75
C PHE A 116 -13.02 -20.59 -5.39
N TRP A 117 -12.22 -21.65 -5.25
CA TRP A 117 -10.77 -21.55 -5.10
C TRP A 117 -10.10 -20.92 -6.32
N PHE A 118 -10.52 -21.28 -7.53
CA PHE A 118 -10.03 -20.68 -8.76
C PHE A 118 -10.38 -19.18 -8.86
N LEU A 119 -11.63 -18.82 -8.53
CA LEU A 119 -12.06 -17.42 -8.52
C LEU A 119 -11.32 -16.60 -7.45
N PHE A 120 -11.12 -17.18 -6.26
CA PHE A 120 -10.32 -16.58 -5.19
C PHE A 120 -8.88 -16.34 -5.67
N TYR A 121 -8.23 -17.33 -6.27
CA TYR A 121 -6.87 -17.20 -6.80
C TYR A 121 -6.79 -16.13 -7.90
N ARG A 122 -7.78 -16.09 -8.81
CA ARG A 122 -7.83 -15.09 -9.88
C ARG A 122 -7.99 -13.66 -9.34
N VAL A 123 -8.84 -13.49 -8.34
CA VAL A 123 -9.03 -12.19 -7.66
C VAL A 123 -7.76 -11.81 -6.89
N ASN A 124 -7.10 -12.76 -6.22
CA ASN A 124 -5.85 -12.52 -5.48
C ASN A 124 -4.69 -12.11 -6.40
N ARG A 125 -4.56 -12.72 -7.58
CA ARG A 125 -3.50 -12.39 -8.55
C ARG A 125 -3.60 -10.95 -9.07
N GLN A 126 -4.78 -10.33 -9.05
CA GLN A 126 -4.96 -8.93 -9.43
C GLN A 126 -4.46 -7.93 -8.37
N PHE A 127 -4.07 -8.39 -7.18
CA PHE A 127 -3.48 -7.55 -6.13
C PHE A 127 -1.95 -7.51 -6.17
N ASP A 128 -1.31 -8.49 -6.84
CA ASP A 128 0.15 -8.62 -6.89
C ASP A 128 0.78 -7.94 -8.13
N GLU A 129 -0.03 -7.51 -9.11
CA GLU A 129 0.37 -6.71 -10.29
C GLU A 129 0.12 -5.21 -10.06
#